data_AF-A0ABD4KHV3-F1
#
_entry.id   AF-A0ABD4KHV3-F1
#
_cell.length_a   1.000
_cell.length_b   1.000
_cell.length_c   1.000
_cell.angle_alpha   90.00
_cell.angle_beta   90.00
_cell.angle_gamma   90.00
#
_symmetry.space_group_name_H-M   'P 1'
#
loop_
_entity.id
_entity.type
_entity.pdbx_description
1 polymer ?
#
loop_
_entity_poly.entity_id
_entity_poly.type
_entity_poly.pdbx_seq_one_letter_code
_entity_poly.pdbx_strand_id
1 'polypeptide(L)'
;MGRVGIYLKDKIEREVRDIVQHDLQNGANPGEANISATCNELIRLGLLVYKRDDDDGHQFDLEGYRRDLIRKAAGSREGTVLIATLLAEMYLKMTGKDGEGKLEDTLDMLLNGINTAEDDAESRHFVNSES
;
A
#
# COMPACT_ATOMS: atom_id res chain seq x y z
N MET A 1 22.75 -30.44 20.59
CA MET A 1 22.55 -28.98 20.43
C MET A 1 23.65 -28.25 21.18
N GLY A 2 24.28 -27.26 20.55
CA GLY A 2 25.21 -26.35 21.25
C GLY A 2 24.42 -25.38 22.13
N ARG A 3 24.95 -25.04 23.31
CA ARG A 3 24.37 -24.00 24.17
C ARG A 3 24.98 -22.66 23.79
N VAL A 4 24.13 -21.66 23.55
CA VAL A 4 24.54 -20.28 23.25
C VAL A 4 23.89 -19.36 24.26
N GLY A 5 24.69 -18.53 24.94
CA GLY A 5 24.19 -17.47 25.82
C GLY A 5 24.04 -16.19 25.01
N ILE A 6 22.83 -15.63 24.96
CA ILE A 6 22.49 -14.42 24.21
C ILE A 6 21.85 -13.42 25.17
N TYR A 7 22.24 -12.16 25.06
CA TYR A 7 21.58 -11.06 25.76
C TYR A 7 20.51 -10.46 24.86
N LEU A 8 19.26 -10.44 25.35
CA LEU A 8 18.13 -9.81 24.68
C LEU A 8 17.92 -8.41 25.24
N LYS A 9 17.44 -7.49 24.40
CA LYS A 9 16.92 -6.20 24.87
C LYS A 9 15.61 -6.44 25.63
N ASP A 10 15.32 -5.63 26.65
CA ASP A 10 14.14 -5.78 27.53
C ASP A 10 12.80 -5.90 26.78
N LYS A 11 12.65 -5.20 25.66
CA LYS A 11 11.44 -5.27 24.83
C LYS A 11 11.30 -6.65 24.19
N ILE A 12 12.38 -7.17 23.61
CA ILE A 12 12.41 -8.47 22.94
C ILE A 12 12.21 -9.60 23.96
N GLU A 13 12.85 -9.49 25.12
CA GLU A 13 12.65 -10.48 26.19
C GLU A 13 11.18 -10.55 26.63
N ARG A 14 10.52 -9.39 26.80
CA ARG A 14 9.10 -9.31 27.13
C ARG A 14 8.23 -9.99 26.07
N GLU A 15 8.44 -9.67 24.79
CA GLU A 15 7.67 -10.28 23.70
C GLU A 15 7.85 -11.81 23.66
N VAL A 16 9.06 -12.32 23.87
CA VAL A 16 9.31 -13.78 23.94
C VAL A 16 8.58 -14.40 25.14
N ARG A 17 8.56 -13.74 26.29
CA ARG A 17 7.84 -14.22 27.48
C ARG A 17 6.34 -14.24 27.24
N ASP A 18 5.80 -13.23 26.56
CA ASP A 18 4.37 -13.14 26.24
C ASP A 18 3.95 -14.29 25.32
N ILE A 19 4.77 -14.64 24.31
CA ILE A 19 4.55 -15.80 23.44
C ILE A 19 4.50 -17.10 24.25
N VAL A 20 5.50 -17.33 25.12
CA VAL A 20 5.54 -18.53 25.97
C VAL A 20 4.31 -18.62 26.85
N GLN A 21 3.89 -17.51 27.47
CA GLN A 21 2.70 -17.49 28.31
C GLN A 21 1.44 -17.79 27.53
N HIS A 22 1.30 -17.22 26.33
CA HIS A 22 0.18 -17.48 25.44
C HIS A 22 0.09 -18.97 25.05
N ASP A 23 1.21 -19.60 24.69
CA ASP A 23 1.23 -21.01 24.32
C ASP A 23 0.86 -21.93 25.49
N LEU A 24 1.34 -21.60 26.70
CA LEU A 24 0.96 -22.32 27.93
C LEU A 24 -0.54 -22.15 28.24
N GLN A 25 -1.10 -20.95 28.05
CA GLN A 25 -2.54 -20.71 28.20
C GLN A 25 -3.38 -21.52 27.22
N ASN A 26 -2.84 -21.78 26.02
CA ASN A 26 -3.47 -22.61 25.00
C ASN A 26 -3.25 -24.12 25.19
N GLY A 27 -2.68 -24.53 26.33
CA GLY A 27 -2.54 -25.94 26.70
C GLY A 27 -1.25 -26.60 26.21
N ALA A 28 -0.26 -25.83 25.76
CA ALA A 28 1.05 -26.39 25.42
C ALA A 28 1.76 -26.96 26.66
N ASN A 29 2.53 -28.04 26.46
CA ASN A 29 3.32 -28.64 27.53
C ASN A 29 4.47 -27.70 27.94
N PRO A 30 4.72 -27.44 29.23
CA PRO A 30 5.89 -26.66 29.68
C PRO A 30 7.25 -27.18 29.20
N GLY A 31 7.36 -28.47 28.88
CA GLY A 31 8.56 -29.04 28.26
C GLY A 31 8.81 -28.54 26.83
N GLU A 32 7.76 -28.12 26.12
CA GLU A 32 7.78 -27.68 24.72
C GLU A 32 7.68 -26.14 24.63
N ALA A 33 6.85 -25.52 25.47
CA ALA A 33 6.67 -24.07 25.55
C ALA A 33 7.50 -23.48 26.70
N ASN A 34 8.75 -23.13 26.40
CA ASN A 34 9.66 -22.42 27.31
C ASN A 34 10.55 -21.44 26.54
N ILE A 35 11.17 -20.50 27.26
CA ILE A 35 11.99 -19.42 26.67
C ILE A 35 13.05 -19.96 25.71
N SER A 36 13.74 -21.04 26.08
CA SER A 36 14.80 -21.61 25.23
C SER A 36 14.23 -22.20 23.94
N ALA A 37 13.13 -22.93 24.04
CA ALA A 37 12.46 -23.53 22.88
C ALA A 37 11.89 -22.46 21.94
N THR A 38 11.20 -21.46 22.48
CA THR A 38 10.63 -20.33 21.72
C THR A 38 11.74 -19.50 21.08
N CYS A 39 12.80 -19.15 21.80
CA CYS A 39 13.96 -18.45 21.22
C CYS A 39 14.60 -19.24 20.08
N ASN A 40 14.75 -20.56 20.24
CA ASN A 40 15.33 -21.41 19.20
C ASN A 40 14.47 -21.42 17.93
N GLU A 41 13.14 -21.48 18.07
CA GLU A 41 12.23 -21.42 16.93
C GLU A 41 12.21 -20.04 16.28
N LEU A 42 12.20 -18.96 17.07
CA LEU A 42 12.29 -17.59 16.56
C LEU A 42 13.60 -17.33 15.82
N ILE A 43 14.74 -17.84 16.32
CA ILE A 43 16.03 -17.78 15.62
C ILE A 43 15.97 -18.58 14.32
N ARG A 44 15.35 -19.76 14.31
CA ARG A 44 15.17 -20.57 13.09
C ARG A 44 14.33 -19.83 12.05
N LEU A 45 13.22 -19.24 12.45
CA LEU A 45 12.35 -18.41 11.60
C LEU A 45 13.09 -17.17 11.11
N GLY A 46 13.82 -16.49 11.98
CA GLY A 46 14.65 -15.33 11.63
C GLY A 46 15.72 -15.67 10.60
N LEU A 47 16.40 -16.82 10.73
CA LEU A 47 17.37 -17.30 9.75
C LEU A 47 16.71 -17.69 8.42
N LEU A 48 15.49 -18.22 8.43
CA LEU A 48 14.73 -18.51 7.21
C LEU A 48 14.43 -17.21 6.43
N VAL A 49 14.00 -16.16 7.13
CA VAL A 49 13.73 -14.84 6.53
C VAL A 49 15.03 -14.19 6.07
N TYR A 50 16.04 -14.13 6.93
CA TYR A 50 17.32 -13.50 6.62
C TYR A 50 18.02 -14.16 5.42
N LYS A 51 18.00 -15.49 5.32
CA LYS A 51 18.54 -16.19 4.16
C LYS A 51 17.70 -16.00 2.90
N ARG A 52 16.37 -15.88 3.03
CA ARG A 52 15.51 -15.57 1.88
C ARG A 52 15.83 -14.19 1.29
N ASP A 53 16.24 -13.24 2.12
CA ASP A 53 16.68 -11.91 1.66
C ASP A 53 18.07 -11.94 1.01
N ASP A 54 18.94 -12.89 1.38
CA ASP A 54 20.28 -13.07 0.80
C ASP A 54 20.31 -13.98 -0.46
N ASP A 55 19.42 -14.98 -0.58
CA ASP A 55 19.49 -16.02 -1.63
C ASP A 55 18.60 -15.78 -2.88
N ASP A 56 17.72 -14.77 -2.96
CA ASP A 56 16.95 -14.54 -4.20
C ASP A 56 16.51 -13.07 -4.41
N GLY A 57 16.80 -12.57 -5.62
CA GLY A 57 16.53 -11.20 -6.13
C GLY A 57 15.06 -10.80 -6.26
N HIS A 58 14.33 -10.80 -5.14
CA HIS A 58 12.99 -10.24 -5.00
C HIS A 58 12.94 -9.12 -3.97
N GLN A 59 13.91 -8.21 -4.04
CA GLN A 59 13.68 -6.87 -3.52
C GLN A 59 12.53 -6.26 -4.33
N PHE A 60 11.52 -5.71 -3.65
CA PHE A 60 10.44 -4.99 -4.33
C PHE A 60 11.06 -3.92 -5.25
N ASP A 61 10.84 -4.04 -6.55
CA ASP A 61 11.32 -3.08 -7.54
C ASP A 61 10.52 -1.78 -7.39
N LEU A 62 10.94 -0.98 -6.42
CA LEU A 62 10.31 0.28 -6.08
C LEU A 62 10.35 1.25 -7.26
N GLU A 63 11.41 1.20 -8.08
CA GLU A 63 11.54 2.05 -9.26
C GLU A 63 10.56 1.61 -10.36
N GLY A 64 10.50 0.31 -10.64
CA GLY A 64 9.54 -0.27 -11.58
C GLY A 64 8.10 -0.03 -11.16
N TYR A 65 7.79 -0.21 -9.88
CA TYR A 65 6.46 0.09 -9.33
C TYR A 65 6.10 1.56 -9.48
N ARG A 66 6.99 2.50 -9.12
CA ARG A 66 6.75 3.94 -9.29
C ARG A 66 6.52 4.31 -10.75
N ARG A 67 7.33 3.75 -11.65
CA ARG A 67 7.22 3.97 -13.10
C ARG A 67 5.88 3.46 -13.64
N ASP A 68 5.46 2.27 -13.22
CA ASP A 68 4.17 1.69 -13.60
C ASP A 68 2.99 2.48 -13.03
N LEU A 69 3.08 2.92 -11.78
CA LEU A 69 2.07 3.75 -11.13
C LEU A 69 1.88 5.08 -11.87
N ILE A 70 2.98 5.79 -12.19
CA ILE A 70 2.92 7.04 -12.97
C ILE A 70 2.31 6.79 -14.34
N ARG A 71 2.73 5.73 -15.04
CA ARG A 71 2.19 5.38 -16.37
C ARG A 71 0.68 5.14 -16.31
N LYS A 72 0.20 4.37 -15.34
CA LYS A 72 -1.23 4.06 -15.18
C LYS A 72 -2.05 5.29 -14.80
N ALA A 73 -1.56 6.10 -13.85
CA ALA A 73 -2.23 7.31 -13.41
C ALA A 73 -2.32 8.36 -14.55
N ALA A 74 -1.19 8.62 -15.22
CA ALA A 74 -1.15 9.55 -16.35
C ALA A 74 -2.04 9.07 -17.51
N GLY A 75 -1.94 7.80 -17.89
CA GLY A 75 -2.76 7.23 -18.96
C GLY A 75 -4.26 7.26 -18.64
N SER A 76 -4.64 7.02 -17.38
CA SER A 76 -6.03 7.15 -16.95
C SER A 76 -6.52 8.60 -17.06
N ARG A 77 -5.71 9.58 -16.63
CA ARG A 77 -6.07 11.00 -16.69
C ARG A 77 -6.23 11.49 -18.14
N GLU A 78 -5.30 11.11 -19.01
CA GLU A 78 -5.39 11.39 -20.45
C GLU A 78 -6.65 10.78 -21.07
N GLY A 79 -6.96 9.53 -20.73
CA GLY A 79 -8.18 8.84 -21.18
C GLY A 79 -9.46 9.57 -20.75
N THR A 80 -9.54 10.02 -19.50
CA THR A 80 -10.69 10.79 -18.99
C THR A 80 -10.86 12.11 -19.76
N VAL A 81 -9.77 12.84 -20.02
CA VAL A 81 -9.82 14.10 -20.79
C VAL A 81 -10.30 13.87 -22.23
N LEU A 82 -9.84 12.80 -22.88
CA LEU A 82 -10.30 12.44 -24.23
C LEU A 82 -11.79 12.11 -24.24
N ILE A 83 -12.26 11.30 -23.28
CA ILE A 83 -13.68 10.95 -23.15
C ILE A 83 -14.52 12.20 -22.88
N ALA A 84 -14.07 13.09 -21.97
CA ALA A 84 -14.76 14.34 -21.68
C ALA A 84 -14.88 15.23 -22.93
N THR A 85 -13.83 15.32 -23.73
CA THR A 85 -13.84 16.03 -25.01
C THR A 85 -14.86 15.47 -25.98
N LEU A 86 -14.86 14.15 -26.18
CA LEU A 86 -15.80 13.48 -27.08
C LEU A 86 -17.25 13.67 -26.62
N LEU A 87 -17.51 13.55 -25.31
CA LEU A 87 -18.83 13.76 -24.74
C LEU A 87 -19.31 15.22 -24.89
N ALA A 88 -18.42 16.19 -24.67
CA ALA A 88 -18.72 17.60 -24.86
C ALA A 88 -19.08 17.89 -26.33
N GLU A 89 -18.29 17.37 -27.27
CA GLU A 89 -18.54 17.53 -28.70
C GLU A 89 -19.87 16.88 -29.12
N MET A 90 -20.14 15.66 -28.66
CA MET A 90 -21.42 14.96 -28.92
C MET A 90 -22.61 15.73 -28.34
N TYR A 91 -22.50 16.22 -27.10
CA TYR A 91 -23.56 16.98 -26.44
C TYR A 91 -23.93 18.25 -27.20
N LEU A 92 -22.92 19.02 -27.66
CA LEU A 92 -23.15 20.24 -28.42
C LEU A 92 -23.87 19.94 -29.74
N LYS A 93 -23.34 18.95 -30.49
CA LYS A 93 -23.92 18.50 -31.77
C LYS A 93 -25.37 18.03 -31.61
N MET A 94 -25.67 17.27 -30.56
CA MET A 94 -27.02 16.76 -30.30
C MET A 94 -28.00 17.85 -29.88
N THR A 95 -27.52 18.90 -29.20
CA THR A 95 -28.37 19.99 -28.71
C THR A 95 -28.48 21.16 -29.69
N GLY A 96 -27.81 21.09 -30.85
CA GLY A 96 -27.77 22.15 -31.84
C GLY A 96 -27.06 23.41 -31.33
N LYS A 97 -26.20 23.27 -30.31
CA LYS A 97 -25.49 24.37 -29.66
C LYS A 97 -24.09 24.54 -30.26
N ASP A 98 -23.93 24.40 -31.57
CA ASP A 98 -22.63 24.35 -32.25
C ASP A 98 -22.07 25.75 -32.59
N GLY A 99 -21.86 26.57 -31.56
CA GLY A 99 -21.30 27.93 -31.69
C GLY A 99 -19.85 28.01 -31.24
N GLU A 100 -19.12 29.00 -31.76
CA GLU A 100 -17.74 29.34 -31.35
C GLU A 100 -17.67 29.52 -29.81
N GLY A 101 -16.62 28.97 -29.17
CA GLY A 101 -16.39 29.03 -27.71
C GLY A 101 -17.14 27.99 -26.86
N LYS A 102 -18.26 27.41 -27.34
CA LYS A 102 -19.10 26.53 -26.51
C LYS A 102 -18.46 25.19 -26.14
N LEU A 103 -17.58 24.67 -27.00
CA LEU A 103 -16.83 23.44 -26.70
C LEU A 103 -15.82 23.68 -25.58
N GLU A 104 -15.09 24.78 -25.65
CA GLU A 104 -14.10 25.18 -24.63
C GLU A 104 -14.79 25.42 -23.29
N ASP A 105 -15.89 26.19 -23.26
CA ASP A 105 -16.69 26.41 -22.05
C ASP A 105 -17.21 25.09 -21.43
N THR A 106 -17.68 24.17 -22.27
CA THR A 106 -18.20 22.87 -21.82
C THR A 106 -17.07 21.99 -21.29
N LEU A 107 -15.90 22.02 -21.94
CA LEU A 107 -14.71 21.30 -21.51
C LEU A 107 -14.19 21.83 -20.18
N ASP A 108 -14.08 23.15 -20.02
CA ASP A 108 -13.64 23.77 -18.78
C ASP A 108 -14.56 23.41 -17.62
N MET A 109 -15.89 23.42 -17.86
CA MET A 109 -16.86 22.98 -16.87
C MET A 109 -16.64 21.50 -16.46
N LEU A 110 -16.44 20.61 -17.43
CA LEU A 110 -16.22 19.18 -17.17
C LEU A 110 -14.90 18.92 -16.44
N LEU A 111 -13.81 19.55 -16.88
CA LEU A 111 -12.49 19.38 -16.28
C LEU A 111 -12.42 19.95 -14.86
N ASN A 112 -13.04 21.10 -14.60
CA ASN A 112 -13.16 21.63 -13.25
C ASN A 112 -13.97 20.72 -12.33
N GLY A 113 -15.06 20.14 -12.84
CA GLY A 113 -15.85 19.14 -12.11
C GLY A 113 -15.04 17.89 -11.78
N ILE A 114 -14.23 17.39 -12.73
CA ILE A 114 -13.33 16.25 -12.52
C ILE A 114 -12.30 16.57 -11.44
N ASN A 115 -11.60 17.70 -11.54
CA ASN A 115 -10.58 18.09 -10.54
C ASN A 115 -11.19 18.23 -9.14
N THR A 116 -12.36 18.85 -9.03
CA THR A 116 -13.05 18.99 -7.73
C THR A 116 -13.40 17.63 -7.14
N ALA A 117 -13.87 16.68 -7.96
CA ALA A 117 -14.19 15.33 -7.52
C ALA A 117 -12.93 14.53 -7.10
N GLU A 118 -11.80 14.74 -7.79
CA GLU A 118 -10.51 14.17 -7.41
C GLU A 118 -10.02 14.72 -6.06
N ASP A 119 -10.07 16.04 -5.86
CA ASP A 119 -9.69 16.70 -4.59
C ASP A 119 -10.57 16.24 -3.42
N ASP A 120 -11.88 16.09 -3.66
CA ASP A 120 -12.84 15.57 -2.70
C ASP A 120 -12.57 14.10 -2.34
N ALA A 121 -12.19 13.28 -3.32
CA ALA A 121 -11.81 11.89 -3.10
C ALA A 121 -10.48 11.81 -2.33
N GLU A 122 -9.50 12.64 -2.68
CA GLU A 122 -8.21 12.73 -2.00
C GLU A 122 -8.41 13.08 -0.52
N SER A 123 -9.16 14.15 -0.22
CA SER A 123 -9.40 14.61 1.15
C SER A 123 -10.18 13.63 2.02
N ARG A 124 -10.98 12.72 1.44
CA ARG A 124 -11.72 11.67 2.17
C ARG A 124 -10.88 10.43 2.45
N HIS A 125 -9.89 10.15 1.62
CA HIS A 125 -9.12 8.90 1.68
C HIS A 125 -7.71 9.07 2.23
N PHE A 126 -7.13 10.26 2.10
CA PHE A 126 -5.83 10.58 2.68
C PHE A 126 -6.04 11.53 3.87
N VAL A 127 -5.51 11.14 5.03
CA VAL A 127 -5.52 11.99 6.22
C VAL A 127 -4.66 13.21 5.89
N ASN A 128 -5.26 14.39 5.84
CA ASN A 128 -4.49 15.63 5.87
C ASN A 128 -3.63 15.57 7.13
N SER A 129 -2.32 15.34 6.95
CA SER A 129 -1.36 15.44 8.05
C SER A 129 -1.54 16.80 8.69
N GLU A 130 -2.01 16.79 9.94
CA GLU A 130 -2.30 17.99 10.74
C GLU A 130 -1.10 18.93 10.72
N SER A 131 -1.41 20.22 10.56
CA SER A 131 -0.47 21.35 10.58
C SER A 131 0.11 21.60 11.98
#